data_AF-A0A101SFQ4-F1
#
_entry.id   AF-A0A101SFQ4-F1
#
_cell.length_a   1.000
_cell.length_b   1.000
_cell.length_c   1.000
_cell.angle_alpha   90.00
_cell.angle_beta   90.00
_cell.angle_gamma   90.00
#
_symmetry.space_group_name_H-M   'P 1'
#
loop_
_entity.id
_entity.type
_entity.pdbx_description
1 polymer ?
#
loop_
_entity_poly.entity_id
_entity_poly.type
_entity_poly.pdbx_seq_one_letter_code
_entity_poly.pdbx_strand_id
1 'polypeptide(L)'
;MNETATAPTAPLRARAEIDLAALRANVRALRARASGAAVMAVVKSDAYGHGAVPCARAAVEAGARWLGTATPEEALALRKAGLPGRIMCWLWTPGGPWREAIEADLDVSVSGMWALRELVAAAREAGLPARVQLKADTGLGRGGCQPGEDWAELVAEALRAQSEGLLRVTGLWSHFACADEPGHPSIAAQLTLFREMLAYAEGQGVRPEVRHIANSPATLTLPESHFDLVRTGIAVYGISPSPELGGPADFGLRPVMTLSASMALIKQVPGGHGVSYGHRYVTPGATTLGLVPVGYADGIPRHASGAGPVLIDGKWRTVAGRIAMDQFVVDLGGDEPATGTRAVLFGPGDGGEPTAEDWAQAAGTIAYEIVTRIGTRVPRVYVNEEQAG
;
A
#
# COMPACT_ATOMS: atom_id res chain seq x y z
N MET A 1 15.46 -11.89 -15.07
CA MET A 1 16.89 -11.58 -15.25
C MET A 1 17.33 -10.85 -14.00
N ASN A 2 18.20 -11.49 -13.22
CA ASN A 2 18.79 -10.89 -12.03
C ASN A 2 19.85 -9.89 -12.50
N GLU A 3 19.50 -8.61 -12.54
CA GLU A 3 20.51 -7.56 -12.40
C GLU A 3 20.53 -7.16 -10.94
N THR A 4 21.42 -7.78 -10.17
CA THR A 4 22.08 -7.09 -9.06
C THR A 4 22.76 -5.87 -9.68
N ALA A 5 22.04 -4.77 -9.81
CA ALA A 5 22.58 -3.51 -10.25
C ALA A 5 23.65 -3.10 -9.24
N THR A 6 24.91 -3.13 -9.69
CA THR A 6 26.01 -2.45 -9.01
C THR A 6 25.55 -1.05 -8.61
N ALA A 7 25.77 -0.69 -7.33
CA ALA A 7 25.41 0.63 -6.81
C ALA A 7 25.90 1.72 -7.78
N PRO A 8 25.03 2.61 -8.28
CA PRO A 8 25.42 3.59 -9.27
C PRO A 8 26.59 4.43 -8.74
N THR A 9 27.68 4.49 -9.51
CA THR A 9 28.87 5.29 -9.18
C THR A 9 28.64 6.79 -9.34
N ALA A 10 27.57 7.18 -10.06
CA ALA A 10 27.13 8.56 -10.19
C ALA A 10 26.00 8.87 -9.18
N PRO A 11 25.99 10.08 -8.58
CA PRO A 11 24.91 10.49 -7.68
C PRO A 11 23.56 10.49 -8.42
N LEU A 12 22.56 9.83 -7.82
CA LEU A 12 21.21 9.76 -8.39
C LEU A 12 20.55 11.14 -8.34
N ARG A 13 19.83 11.49 -9.42
CA ARG A 13 18.96 12.68 -9.48
C ARG A 13 17.97 12.70 -8.32
N ALA A 14 17.30 11.57 -8.10
CA ALA A 14 16.40 11.31 -6.99
C ALA A 14 16.38 9.82 -6.67
N ARG A 15 15.95 9.45 -5.46
CA ARG A 15 15.76 8.06 -5.04
C ARG A 15 14.66 7.93 -3.99
N ALA A 16 13.98 6.80 -4.03
CA ALA A 16 13.17 6.30 -2.94
C ALA A 16 13.97 5.19 -2.24
N GLU A 17 14.55 5.51 -1.10
CA GLU A 17 15.30 4.55 -0.28
C GLU A 17 14.33 3.75 0.58
N ILE A 18 14.38 2.41 0.50
CA ILE A 18 13.41 1.49 1.11
C ILE A 18 14.14 0.65 2.17
N ASP A 19 13.85 0.91 3.45
CA ASP A 19 14.47 0.20 4.57
C ASP A 19 13.75 -1.12 4.87
N LEU A 20 14.32 -2.23 4.40
CA LEU A 20 13.73 -3.55 4.59
C LEU A 20 13.82 -4.05 6.04
N ALA A 21 14.74 -3.51 6.86
CA ALA A 21 14.77 -3.82 8.29
C ALA A 21 13.58 -3.17 9.02
N ALA A 22 13.24 -1.92 8.67
CA ALA A 22 12.04 -1.25 9.17
C ALA A 22 10.77 -2.01 8.77
N LEU A 23 10.68 -2.47 7.52
CA LEU A 23 9.55 -3.28 7.05
C LEU A 23 9.43 -4.59 7.85
N ARG A 24 10.53 -5.31 8.05
CA ARG A 24 10.55 -6.54 8.87
C ARG A 24 10.13 -6.25 10.31
N ALA A 25 10.55 -5.14 10.90
CA ALA A 25 10.16 -4.73 12.24
C ALA A 25 8.66 -4.42 12.33
N ASN A 26 8.10 -3.70 11.36
CA ASN A 26 6.67 -3.39 11.29
C ASN A 26 5.82 -4.66 11.22
N VAL A 27 6.20 -5.62 10.37
CA VAL A 27 5.49 -6.91 10.28
C VAL A 27 5.53 -7.66 11.61
N ARG A 28 6.67 -7.67 12.32
CA ARG A 28 6.76 -8.28 13.66
C ARG A 28 5.87 -7.57 14.67
N ALA A 29 5.83 -6.24 14.65
CA ALA A 29 4.98 -5.43 15.52
C ALA A 29 3.48 -5.69 15.28
N LEU A 30 3.07 -5.85 14.01
CA LEU A 30 1.70 -6.20 13.63
C LEU A 30 1.34 -7.63 14.04
N ARG A 31 2.25 -8.60 13.87
CA ARG A 31 2.05 -9.97 14.36
C ARG A 31 1.90 -10.04 15.88
N ALA A 32 2.68 -9.27 16.62
CA ALA A 32 2.56 -9.21 18.08
C ALA A 32 1.19 -8.67 18.53
N ARG A 33 0.63 -7.73 17.77
CA ARG A 33 -0.72 -7.16 18.02
C ARG A 33 -1.85 -8.11 17.64
N ALA A 34 -1.66 -8.90 16.59
CA ALA A 34 -2.63 -9.88 16.11
C ALA A 34 -2.25 -11.31 16.52
N SER A 35 -1.89 -11.54 17.78
CA SER A 35 -1.27 -12.79 18.26
C SER A 35 -2.12 -14.06 18.04
N GLY A 36 -3.44 -13.92 17.92
CA GLY A 36 -4.37 -15.01 17.61
C GLY A 36 -4.64 -15.24 16.11
N ALA A 37 -4.12 -14.37 15.24
CA ALA A 37 -4.39 -14.40 13.80
C ALA A 37 -3.09 -14.46 12.97
N ALA A 38 -3.18 -15.05 11.79
CA ALA A 38 -2.15 -14.90 10.78
C ALA A 38 -2.12 -13.44 10.27
N VAL A 39 -0.98 -13.02 9.71
CA VAL A 39 -0.85 -11.73 9.03
C VAL A 39 -0.75 -11.95 7.52
N MET A 40 -1.63 -11.28 6.78
CA MET A 40 -1.52 -11.05 5.34
C MET A 40 -0.88 -9.68 5.11
N ALA A 41 0.34 -9.68 4.56
CA ALA A 41 0.98 -8.46 4.10
C ALA A 41 0.41 -8.06 2.73
N VAL A 42 -0.24 -6.90 2.67
CA VAL A 42 -0.84 -6.41 1.42
C VAL A 42 0.20 -5.61 0.63
N VAL A 43 0.58 -6.16 -0.52
CA VAL A 43 1.66 -5.69 -1.40
C VAL A 43 1.17 -5.26 -2.78
N LYS A 44 -0.15 -5.01 -2.92
CA LYS A 44 -0.74 -4.43 -4.14
C LYS A 44 -0.11 -3.08 -4.50
N SER A 45 -0.29 -2.66 -5.75
CA SER A 45 0.18 -1.37 -6.28
C SER A 45 1.67 -1.20 -6.07
N ASP A 46 2.44 -2.21 -6.47
CA ASP A 46 3.89 -2.30 -6.29
C ASP A 46 4.32 -2.08 -4.84
N ALA A 47 3.69 -2.79 -3.91
CA ALA A 47 3.85 -2.60 -2.47
C ALA A 47 3.67 -1.14 -2.03
N TYR A 48 2.56 -0.51 -2.45
CA TYR A 48 2.27 0.90 -2.15
C TYR A 48 3.42 1.81 -2.60
N GLY A 49 4.02 1.51 -3.76
CA GLY A 49 5.16 2.21 -4.32
C GLY A 49 6.53 1.86 -3.73
N HIS A 50 6.65 0.87 -2.85
CA HIS A 50 7.93 0.46 -2.25
C HIS A 50 8.66 -0.62 -3.05
N GLY A 51 7.96 -1.31 -3.97
CA GLY A 51 8.46 -2.43 -4.76
C GLY A 51 7.95 -3.78 -4.26
N ALA A 52 7.09 -4.41 -5.04
CA ALA A 52 6.33 -5.60 -4.63
C ALA A 52 7.21 -6.77 -4.19
N VAL A 53 8.18 -7.16 -5.03
CA VAL A 53 8.97 -8.38 -4.79
C VAL A 53 9.89 -8.26 -3.56
N PRO A 54 10.72 -7.20 -3.41
CA PRO A 54 11.59 -7.08 -2.23
C PRO A 54 10.79 -6.95 -0.93
N CYS A 55 9.71 -6.15 -0.94
CA CYS A 55 8.85 -6.00 0.23
C CYS A 55 8.10 -7.28 0.59
N ALA A 56 7.61 -8.04 -0.40
CA ALA A 56 6.95 -9.32 -0.15
C ALA A 56 7.90 -10.35 0.49
N ARG A 57 9.15 -10.43 0.02
CA ARG A 57 10.17 -11.32 0.59
C ARG A 57 10.46 -10.96 2.05
N ALA A 58 10.75 -9.68 2.30
CA ALA A 58 10.98 -9.18 3.65
C ALA A 58 9.78 -9.40 4.58
N ALA A 59 8.54 -9.23 4.08
CA ALA A 59 7.35 -9.52 4.88
C ALA A 59 7.22 -11.00 5.25
N VAL A 60 7.50 -11.92 4.31
CA VAL A 60 7.49 -13.37 4.56
C VAL A 60 8.57 -13.76 5.57
N GLU A 61 9.79 -13.24 5.43
CA GLU A 61 10.91 -13.43 6.38
C GLU A 61 10.52 -12.98 7.80
N ALA A 62 9.79 -11.87 7.93
CA ALA A 62 9.29 -11.39 9.22
C ALA A 62 8.09 -12.19 9.77
N GLY A 63 7.58 -13.16 9.02
CA GLY A 63 6.55 -14.10 9.45
C GLY A 63 5.15 -13.82 8.93
N ALA A 64 4.98 -12.96 7.92
CA ALA A 64 3.72 -12.92 7.18
C ALA A 64 3.45 -14.30 6.56
N ARG A 65 2.24 -14.83 6.73
CA ARG A 65 1.84 -16.16 6.23
C ARG A 65 1.04 -16.08 4.94
N TRP A 66 0.54 -14.89 4.64
CA TRP A 66 -0.20 -14.58 3.43
C TRP A 66 0.36 -13.31 2.78
N LEU A 67 0.24 -13.23 1.46
CA LEU A 67 0.42 -12.01 0.70
C LEU A 67 -0.91 -11.64 0.03
N GLY A 68 -1.23 -10.35 0.01
CA GLY A 68 -2.44 -9.83 -0.63
C GLY A 68 -2.09 -8.87 -1.77
N THR A 69 -2.69 -9.10 -2.94
CA THR A 69 -2.58 -8.24 -4.12
C THR A 69 -3.97 -7.83 -4.61
N ALA A 70 -4.06 -6.77 -5.40
CA ALA A 70 -5.35 -6.41 -5.98
C ALA A 70 -5.66 -7.32 -7.16
N THR A 71 -4.80 -7.33 -8.17
CA THR A 71 -5.09 -7.94 -9.47
C THR A 71 -4.37 -9.29 -9.62
N PRO A 72 -4.87 -10.17 -10.52
CA PRO A 72 -4.18 -11.42 -10.80
C PRO A 72 -2.77 -11.23 -11.38
N GLU A 73 -2.51 -10.17 -12.15
CA GLU A 73 -1.19 -9.90 -12.73
C GLU A 73 -0.14 -9.64 -11.64
N GLU A 74 -0.51 -8.92 -10.58
CA GLU A 74 0.34 -8.69 -9.42
C GLU A 74 0.65 -10.02 -8.70
N ALA A 75 -0.36 -10.86 -8.47
CA ALA A 75 -0.20 -12.15 -7.81
C ALA A 75 0.69 -13.12 -8.63
N LEU A 76 0.45 -13.19 -9.93
CA LEU A 76 1.24 -14.00 -10.86
C LEU A 76 2.69 -13.52 -10.93
N ALA A 77 2.93 -12.20 -10.88
CA ALA A 77 4.27 -11.65 -10.81
C ALA A 77 5.01 -12.09 -9.53
N LEU A 78 4.34 -12.09 -8.38
CA LEU A 78 4.92 -12.60 -7.12
C LEU A 78 5.23 -14.11 -7.20
N ARG A 79 4.33 -14.91 -7.77
CA ARG A 79 4.56 -16.35 -8.00
C ARG A 79 5.76 -16.59 -8.89
N LYS A 80 5.84 -15.88 -10.02
CA LYS A 80 6.98 -15.94 -10.95
C LYS A 80 8.30 -15.53 -10.30
N ALA A 81 8.27 -14.65 -9.30
CA ALA A 81 9.43 -14.24 -8.51
C ALA A 81 9.84 -15.24 -7.41
N GLY A 82 9.16 -16.39 -7.33
CA GLY A 82 9.48 -17.49 -6.41
C GLY A 82 8.97 -17.30 -4.98
N LEU A 83 7.96 -16.43 -4.76
CA LEU A 83 7.44 -16.19 -3.42
C LEU A 83 6.65 -17.41 -2.90
N PRO A 84 7.02 -17.94 -1.71
CA PRO A 84 6.36 -19.11 -1.14
C PRO A 84 5.04 -18.71 -0.44
N GLY A 85 4.31 -19.72 0.03
CA GLY A 85 3.13 -19.51 0.88
C GLY A 85 1.88 -19.08 0.11
N ARG A 86 0.88 -18.57 0.84
CA ARG A 86 -0.44 -18.24 0.28
C ARG A 86 -0.45 -16.83 -0.29
N ILE A 87 -0.95 -16.68 -1.52
CA ILE A 87 -1.12 -15.40 -2.20
C ILE A 87 -2.58 -15.28 -2.59
N MET A 88 -3.21 -14.18 -2.19
CA MET A 88 -4.59 -13.86 -2.53
C MET A 88 -4.65 -12.65 -3.47
N CYS A 89 -5.54 -12.71 -4.46
CA CYS A 89 -5.96 -11.57 -5.27
C CYS A 89 -7.49 -11.47 -5.35
N TRP A 90 -8.02 -10.25 -5.46
CA TRP A 90 -9.46 -10.02 -5.25
C TRP A 90 -10.15 -9.12 -6.27
N LEU A 91 -9.42 -8.42 -7.12
CA LEU A 91 -9.97 -7.53 -8.13
C LEU A 91 -9.93 -8.23 -9.48
N TRP A 92 -11.05 -8.86 -9.83
CA TRP A 92 -11.24 -9.64 -11.05
C TRP A 92 -12.25 -8.98 -11.97
N THR A 93 -12.08 -9.20 -13.27
CA THR A 93 -13.02 -8.81 -14.33
C THR A 93 -13.36 -10.02 -15.20
N PRO A 94 -14.49 -10.00 -15.92
CA PRO A 94 -14.83 -11.06 -16.87
C PRO A 94 -13.70 -11.33 -17.85
N GLY A 95 -13.40 -12.61 -18.09
CA GLY A 95 -12.32 -13.05 -18.97
C GLY A 95 -10.91 -12.89 -18.39
N GLY A 96 -10.78 -12.70 -17.07
CA GLY A 96 -9.49 -12.68 -16.40
C GLY A 96 -8.72 -14.03 -16.51
N PRO A 97 -7.44 -14.05 -16.11
CA PRO A 97 -6.57 -15.23 -16.23
C PRO A 97 -6.83 -16.25 -15.12
N TRP A 98 -8.07 -16.76 -15.06
CA TRP A 98 -8.54 -17.68 -14.01
C TRP A 98 -7.74 -18.98 -14.00
N ARG A 99 -7.47 -19.54 -15.18
CA ARG A 99 -6.73 -20.79 -15.33
C ARG A 99 -5.30 -20.64 -14.82
N GLU A 100 -4.61 -19.59 -15.25
CA GLU A 100 -3.25 -19.29 -14.83
C GLU A 100 -3.15 -19.08 -13.31
N ALA A 101 -4.16 -18.44 -12.71
CA ALA A 101 -4.22 -18.28 -11.27
C ALA A 101 -4.40 -19.61 -10.51
N ILE A 102 -5.23 -20.52 -11.03
CA ILE A 102 -5.39 -21.87 -10.48
C ILE A 102 -4.09 -22.67 -10.60
N GLU A 103 -3.49 -22.69 -11.79
CA GLU A 103 -2.22 -23.40 -12.05
C GLU A 103 -1.06 -22.85 -11.18
N ALA A 104 -1.12 -21.57 -10.81
CA ALA A 104 -0.16 -20.91 -9.92
C ALA A 104 -0.50 -21.02 -8.41
N ASP A 105 -1.47 -21.85 -8.02
CA ASP A 105 -1.93 -22.05 -6.63
C ASP A 105 -2.22 -20.71 -5.91
N LEU A 106 -2.99 -19.85 -6.58
CA LEU A 106 -3.48 -18.60 -6.02
C LEU A 106 -4.85 -18.80 -5.34
N ASP A 107 -5.05 -18.12 -4.21
CA ASP A 107 -6.37 -17.93 -3.65
C ASP A 107 -7.04 -16.74 -4.35
N VAL A 108 -8.25 -16.93 -4.88
CA VAL A 108 -8.98 -15.89 -5.64
C VAL A 108 -10.24 -15.47 -4.90
N SER A 109 -10.58 -14.17 -4.94
CA SER A 109 -11.84 -13.71 -4.38
C SER A 109 -12.99 -13.80 -5.38
N VAL A 110 -14.14 -14.31 -4.93
CA VAL A 110 -15.40 -14.24 -5.67
C VAL A 110 -16.40 -13.39 -4.89
N SER A 111 -17.07 -12.48 -5.60
CA SER A 111 -18.07 -11.56 -5.06
C SER A 111 -19.43 -11.65 -5.76
N GLY A 112 -19.56 -12.49 -6.79
CA GLY A 112 -20.79 -12.61 -7.56
C GLY A 112 -20.78 -13.80 -8.52
N MET A 113 -21.96 -14.14 -9.03
CA MET A 113 -22.19 -15.38 -9.78
C MET A 113 -21.45 -15.48 -11.11
N TRP A 114 -21.17 -14.35 -11.77
CA TRP A 114 -20.38 -14.37 -13.01
C TRP A 114 -18.97 -14.91 -12.76
N ALA A 115 -18.31 -14.46 -11.68
CA ALA A 115 -16.95 -14.86 -11.34
C ALA A 115 -16.91 -16.31 -10.89
N LEU A 116 -17.92 -16.76 -10.11
CA LEU A 116 -18.03 -18.17 -9.74
C LEU A 116 -18.15 -19.08 -10.97
N ARG A 117 -18.99 -18.71 -11.94
CA ARG A 117 -19.18 -19.48 -13.18
C ARG A 117 -17.90 -19.56 -14.01
N GLU A 118 -17.20 -18.45 -14.21
CA GLU A 118 -15.93 -18.44 -14.95
C GLU A 118 -14.84 -19.25 -14.22
N LEU A 119 -14.74 -19.10 -12.89
CA LEU A 119 -13.77 -19.86 -12.09
C LEU A 119 -14.01 -21.37 -12.18
N VAL A 120 -15.27 -21.80 -12.10
CA VAL A 120 -15.65 -23.21 -12.22
C VAL A 120 -15.32 -23.77 -13.60
N ALA A 121 -15.54 -22.99 -14.66
CA ALA A 121 -15.15 -23.39 -16.02
C ALA A 121 -13.63 -23.53 -16.13
N ALA A 122 -12.87 -22.55 -15.64
CA ALA A 122 -11.41 -22.56 -15.65
C ALA A 122 -10.83 -23.74 -14.84
N ALA A 123 -11.43 -24.08 -13.70
CA ALA A 123 -11.03 -25.25 -12.91
C ALA A 123 -11.22 -26.57 -13.66
N ARG A 124 -12.33 -26.71 -14.40
CA ARG A 124 -12.57 -27.88 -15.27
C ARG A 124 -11.51 -27.98 -16.37
N GLU A 125 -11.17 -26.86 -17.00
CA GLU A 125 -10.15 -26.80 -18.06
C GLU A 125 -8.73 -27.06 -17.55
N ALA A 126 -8.41 -26.57 -16.35
CA ALA A 126 -7.12 -26.80 -15.70
C ALA A 126 -6.98 -28.24 -15.17
N GLY A 127 -8.10 -28.92 -14.90
CA GLY A 127 -8.10 -30.20 -14.19
C GLY A 127 -7.64 -30.08 -12.73
N LEU A 128 -7.75 -28.88 -12.15
CA LEU A 128 -7.29 -28.56 -10.80
C LEU A 128 -8.38 -27.79 -10.03
N PRO A 129 -8.60 -28.07 -8.74
CA PRO A 129 -9.58 -27.34 -7.95
C PRO A 129 -9.10 -25.92 -7.67
N ALA A 130 -9.95 -24.93 -7.93
CA ALA A 130 -9.68 -23.55 -7.56
C ALA A 130 -9.73 -23.35 -6.03
N ARG A 131 -8.87 -22.47 -5.50
CA ARG A 131 -8.95 -22.00 -4.11
C ARG A 131 -9.68 -20.67 -4.07
N VAL A 132 -10.88 -20.65 -3.48
CA VAL A 132 -11.77 -19.47 -3.54
C VAL A 132 -12.07 -18.91 -2.16
N GLN A 133 -12.09 -17.58 -2.07
CA GLN A 133 -12.58 -16.87 -0.90
C GLN A 133 -13.80 -16.03 -1.24
N LEU A 134 -14.91 -16.29 -0.54
CA LEU A 134 -16.16 -15.57 -0.77
C LEU A 134 -16.13 -14.25 -0.02
N LYS A 135 -16.40 -13.16 -0.74
CA LYS A 135 -16.41 -11.83 -0.17
C LYS A 135 -17.84 -11.39 0.11
N ALA A 136 -18.12 -11.08 1.37
CA ALA A 136 -19.36 -10.44 1.80
C ALA A 136 -19.23 -8.92 1.69
N ASP A 137 -20.26 -8.24 1.20
CA ASP A 137 -20.40 -6.79 1.38
C ASP A 137 -21.21 -6.52 2.64
N THR A 138 -20.53 -6.07 3.70
CA THR A 138 -21.15 -5.81 4.99
C THR A 138 -21.49 -4.34 5.22
N GLY A 139 -21.38 -3.49 4.19
CA GLY A 139 -21.72 -2.07 4.27
C GLY A 139 -20.71 -1.13 3.62
N LEU A 140 -19.70 -1.64 2.92
CA LEU A 140 -18.76 -0.79 2.18
C LEU A 140 -19.35 -0.35 0.83
N GLY A 141 -20.22 -1.16 0.22
CA GLY A 141 -20.88 -0.80 -1.04
C GLY A 141 -19.94 -0.78 -2.25
N ARG A 142 -18.82 -1.52 -2.21
CA ARG A 142 -17.78 -1.50 -3.26
C ARG A 142 -17.70 -2.81 -4.04
N GLY A 143 -17.40 -3.89 -3.34
CA GLY A 143 -17.37 -5.22 -3.91
C GLY A 143 -17.51 -6.22 -2.79
N GLY A 144 -17.97 -7.41 -3.13
CA GLY A 144 -18.56 -8.33 -2.16
C GLY A 144 -20.01 -8.58 -2.56
N CYS A 145 -20.54 -9.70 -2.10
CA CYS A 145 -21.90 -10.13 -2.35
C CYS A 145 -22.82 -9.52 -1.28
N GLN A 146 -23.96 -8.98 -1.69
CA GLN A 146 -24.94 -8.40 -0.78
C GLN A 146 -25.55 -9.47 0.14
N PRO A 147 -25.94 -9.12 1.37
CA PRO A 147 -26.64 -10.03 2.26
C PRO A 147 -28.00 -10.44 1.69
N GLY A 148 -28.59 -11.51 2.24
CA GLY A 148 -29.90 -12.01 1.82
C GLY A 148 -29.79 -13.06 0.71
N GLU A 149 -30.65 -12.96 -0.30
CA GLU A 149 -30.78 -13.96 -1.37
C GLU A 149 -29.50 -14.11 -2.19
N ASP A 150 -28.80 -13.00 -2.50
CA ASP A 150 -27.54 -13.04 -3.25
C ASP A 150 -26.46 -13.85 -2.52
N TRP A 151 -26.30 -13.63 -1.21
CA TRP A 151 -25.34 -14.39 -0.40
C TRP A 151 -25.73 -15.86 -0.29
N ALA A 152 -27.03 -16.14 -0.14
CA ALA A 152 -27.56 -17.49 -0.11
C ALA A 152 -27.26 -18.25 -1.40
N GLU A 153 -27.54 -17.63 -2.56
CA GLU A 153 -27.25 -18.20 -3.88
C GLU A 153 -25.75 -18.46 -4.05
N LEU A 154 -24.90 -17.45 -3.76
CA LEU A 154 -23.46 -17.58 -3.95
C LEU A 154 -22.86 -18.70 -3.09
N VAL A 155 -23.29 -18.82 -1.83
CA VAL A 155 -22.82 -19.88 -0.92
C VAL A 155 -23.29 -21.26 -1.41
N ALA A 156 -24.56 -21.39 -1.81
CA ALA A 156 -25.11 -22.66 -2.28
C ALA A 156 -24.39 -23.15 -3.54
N GLU A 157 -24.18 -22.26 -4.51
CA GLU A 157 -23.50 -22.60 -5.77
C GLU A 157 -22.00 -22.89 -5.57
N ALA A 158 -21.35 -22.17 -4.65
CA ALA A 158 -19.96 -22.49 -4.28
C ALA A 158 -19.86 -23.87 -3.62
N LEU A 159 -20.78 -24.25 -2.74
CA LEU A 159 -20.80 -25.57 -2.11
C LEU A 159 -21.10 -26.69 -3.12
N ARG A 160 -21.98 -26.44 -4.10
CA ARG A 160 -22.23 -27.37 -5.20
C ARG A 160 -20.97 -27.59 -6.04
N ALA A 161 -20.28 -26.52 -6.43
CA ALA A 161 -19.01 -26.64 -7.16
C ALA A 161 -17.91 -27.33 -6.32
N GLN A 162 -17.92 -27.14 -5.01
CA GLN A 162 -17.01 -27.82 -4.09
C GLN A 162 -17.28 -29.33 -4.02
N SER A 163 -18.54 -29.77 -3.99
CA SER A 163 -18.88 -31.20 -3.96
C SER A 163 -18.55 -31.90 -5.28
N GLU A 164 -18.52 -31.16 -6.40
CA GLU A 164 -18.01 -31.61 -7.70
C GLU A 164 -16.47 -31.65 -7.77
N GLY A 165 -15.76 -31.20 -6.72
CA GLY A 165 -14.29 -31.17 -6.68
C GLY A 165 -13.66 -30.08 -7.55
N LEU A 166 -14.42 -29.08 -7.98
CA LEU A 166 -13.97 -28.03 -8.90
C LEU A 166 -13.37 -26.82 -8.17
N LEU A 167 -13.71 -26.64 -6.90
CA LEU A 167 -13.13 -25.61 -6.06
C LEU A 167 -13.11 -26.04 -4.61
N ARG A 168 -12.42 -25.26 -3.78
CA ARG A 168 -12.50 -25.28 -2.33
C ARG A 168 -12.71 -23.87 -1.82
N VAL A 169 -13.73 -23.67 -0.99
CA VAL A 169 -13.94 -22.41 -0.27
C VAL A 169 -12.95 -22.34 0.88
N THR A 170 -11.87 -21.60 0.67
CA THR A 170 -10.73 -21.47 1.61
C THR A 170 -10.91 -20.30 2.57
N GLY A 171 -11.79 -19.33 2.27
CA GLY A 171 -11.97 -18.20 3.16
C GLY A 171 -13.28 -17.44 2.98
N LEU A 172 -13.65 -16.72 4.04
CA LEU A 172 -14.80 -15.81 4.08
C LEU A 172 -14.33 -14.45 4.59
N TRP A 173 -14.67 -13.38 3.88
CA TRP A 173 -14.11 -12.08 4.21
C TRP A 173 -14.95 -10.88 3.85
N SER A 174 -14.65 -9.75 4.49
CA SER A 174 -15.22 -8.43 4.19
C SER A 174 -14.16 -7.33 4.37
N HIS A 175 -14.53 -6.06 4.23
CA HIS A 175 -13.67 -4.90 4.42
C HIS A 175 -14.42 -3.73 5.07
N PHE A 176 -13.83 -3.14 6.11
CA PHE A 176 -14.39 -1.96 6.77
C PHE A 176 -14.37 -0.71 5.88
N ALA A 177 -15.33 0.17 6.10
CA ALA A 177 -15.44 1.48 5.48
C ALA A 177 -14.70 2.57 6.27
N CYS A 178 -14.92 2.64 7.58
CA CYS A 178 -14.46 3.75 8.44
C CYS A 178 -13.65 3.25 9.64
N ALA A 179 -12.87 2.17 9.50
CA ALA A 179 -12.10 1.63 10.63
C ALA A 179 -10.98 2.57 11.11
N ASP A 180 -10.61 3.54 10.29
CA ASP A 180 -9.68 4.65 10.54
C ASP A 180 -10.32 5.86 11.23
N GLU A 181 -11.64 5.82 11.49
CA GLU A 181 -12.40 6.81 12.26
C GLU A 181 -12.88 6.16 13.59
N PRO A 182 -12.14 6.31 14.70
CA PRO A 182 -12.49 5.68 15.98
C PRO A 182 -13.92 5.94 16.43
N GLY A 183 -14.66 4.87 16.74
CA GLY A 183 -16.03 4.96 17.25
C GLY A 183 -17.09 5.19 16.19
N HIS A 184 -16.73 5.23 14.89
CA HIS A 184 -17.72 5.36 13.83
C HIS A 184 -18.74 4.20 13.87
N PRO A 185 -20.07 4.47 13.88
CA PRO A 185 -21.10 3.46 14.12
C PRO A 185 -21.14 2.35 13.07
N SER A 186 -20.64 2.61 11.85
CA SER A 186 -20.53 1.59 10.80
C SER A 186 -19.62 0.42 11.20
N ILE A 187 -18.61 0.63 12.05
CA ILE A 187 -17.67 -0.42 12.46
C ILE A 187 -18.43 -1.57 13.15
N ALA A 188 -19.23 -1.25 14.16
CA ALA A 188 -20.01 -2.23 14.90
C ALA A 188 -21.08 -2.89 13.99
N ALA A 189 -21.74 -2.10 13.14
CA ALA A 189 -22.73 -2.62 12.19
C ALA A 189 -22.11 -3.62 11.20
N GLN A 190 -20.97 -3.27 10.59
CA GLN A 190 -20.26 -4.14 9.64
C GLN A 190 -19.75 -5.42 10.31
N LEU A 191 -19.28 -5.34 11.56
CA LEU A 191 -18.78 -6.51 12.29
C LEU A 191 -19.90 -7.47 12.69
N THR A 192 -21.04 -6.96 13.13
CA THR A 192 -22.24 -7.75 13.42
C THR A 192 -22.73 -8.47 12.17
N LEU A 193 -22.93 -7.74 11.08
CA LEU A 193 -23.38 -8.32 9.81
C LEU A 193 -22.37 -9.34 9.26
N PHE A 194 -21.06 -9.08 9.41
CA PHE A 194 -20.04 -10.06 9.02
C PHE A 194 -20.20 -11.38 9.79
N ARG A 195 -20.40 -11.33 11.12
CA ARG A 195 -20.61 -12.53 11.94
C ARG A 195 -21.88 -13.28 11.53
N GLU A 196 -22.95 -12.59 11.18
CA GLU A 196 -24.20 -13.20 10.69
C GLU A 196 -23.99 -13.91 9.35
N MET A 197 -23.32 -13.26 8.40
CA MET A 197 -23.03 -13.84 7.08
C MET A 197 -22.05 -15.03 7.17
N LEU A 198 -21.07 -14.98 8.09
CA LEU A 198 -20.20 -16.11 8.43
C LEU A 198 -21.02 -17.28 8.98
N ALA A 199 -21.84 -17.04 10.00
CA ALA A 199 -22.65 -18.07 10.64
C ALA A 199 -23.61 -18.74 9.65
N TYR A 200 -24.20 -17.98 8.73
CA TYR A 200 -25.01 -18.53 7.64
C TYR A 200 -24.19 -19.48 6.77
N ALA A 201 -23.05 -19.04 6.24
CA ALA A 201 -22.22 -19.83 5.33
C ALA A 201 -21.69 -21.10 6.00
N GLU A 202 -21.23 -21.01 7.25
CA GLU A 202 -20.79 -22.15 8.04
C GLU A 202 -21.96 -23.11 8.36
N GLY A 203 -23.14 -22.58 8.64
CA GLY A 203 -24.37 -23.35 8.82
C GLY A 203 -24.78 -24.15 7.59
N GLN A 204 -24.53 -23.63 6.38
CA GLN A 204 -24.75 -24.36 5.12
C GLN A 204 -23.68 -25.43 4.83
N GLY A 205 -22.56 -25.43 5.57
CA GLY A 205 -21.50 -26.43 5.41
C GLY A 205 -20.17 -25.88 4.90
N VAL A 206 -20.02 -24.55 4.72
CA VAL A 206 -18.70 -23.96 4.45
C VAL A 206 -17.78 -24.21 5.65
N ARG A 207 -16.54 -24.60 5.39
CA ARG A 207 -15.51 -24.84 6.41
C ARG A 207 -14.25 -24.07 5.98
N PRO A 208 -14.21 -22.74 6.19
CA PRO A 208 -13.12 -21.91 5.67
C PRO A 208 -11.82 -22.22 6.42
N GLU A 209 -10.69 -22.07 5.74
CA GLU A 209 -9.36 -22.07 6.36
C GLU A 209 -9.12 -20.74 7.10
N VAL A 210 -9.67 -19.63 6.60
CA VAL A 210 -9.51 -18.30 7.19
C VAL A 210 -10.79 -17.45 7.13
N ARG A 211 -11.06 -16.71 8.21
CA ARG A 211 -12.05 -15.63 8.29
C ARG A 211 -11.32 -14.32 8.51
N HIS A 212 -11.66 -13.27 7.76
CA HIS A 212 -10.97 -11.99 7.90
C HIS A 212 -11.76 -10.75 7.49
N ILE A 213 -11.67 -9.69 8.31
CA ILE A 213 -12.25 -8.37 7.99
C ILE A 213 -11.28 -7.22 8.30
N ALA A 214 -10.43 -7.36 9.31
CA ALA A 214 -9.50 -6.33 9.73
C ALA A 214 -8.53 -5.89 8.62
N ASN A 215 -8.57 -4.60 8.29
CA ASN A 215 -7.53 -3.88 7.56
C ASN A 215 -6.50 -3.30 8.57
N SER A 216 -5.51 -2.53 8.11
CA SER A 216 -4.50 -1.91 9.00
C SER A 216 -5.11 -1.19 10.21
N PRO A 217 -6.04 -0.22 10.08
CA PRO A 217 -6.59 0.48 11.24
C PRO A 217 -7.32 -0.46 12.21
N ALA A 218 -8.20 -1.34 11.71
CA ALA A 218 -8.88 -2.32 12.56
C ALA A 218 -7.92 -3.30 13.25
N THR A 219 -6.81 -3.65 12.61
CA THR A 219 -5.77 -4.50 13.24
C THR A 219 -5.15 -3.80 14.45
N LEU A 220 -4.95 -2.49 14.36
CA LEU A 220 -4.32 -1.70 15.41
C LEU A 220 -5.27 -1.37 16.57
N THR A 221 -6.58 -1.23 16.30
CA THR A 221 -7.52 -0.67 17.27
C THR A 221 -8.68 -1.59 17.67
N LEU A 222 -8.98 -2.65 16.90
CA LEU A 222 -10.17 -3.51 17.09
C LEU A 222 -9.80 -5.00 17.19
N PRO A 223 -9.25 -5.48 18.33
CA PRO A 223 -8.86 -6.88 18.52
C PRO A 223 -9.95 -7.92 18.21
N GLU A 224 -11.21 -7.59 18.47
CA GLU A 224 -12.38 -8.42 18.20
C GLU A 224 -12.66 -8.65 16.70
N SER A 225 -11.95 -7.94 15.82
CA SER A 225 -12.04 -8.03 14.36
C SER A 225 -10.91 -8.84 13.72
N HIS A 226 -9.99 -9.40 14.52
CA HIS A 226 -8.80 -10.10 14.01
C HIS A 226 -9.12 -11.45 13.35
N PHE A 227 -10.12 -12.19 13.87
CA PHE A 227 -10.50 -13.53 13.40
C PHE A 227 -9.27 -14.43 13.18
N ASP A 228 -9.16 -15.11 12.03
CA ASP A 228 -8.02 -16.00 11.74
C ASP A 228 -6.88 -15.30 10.99
N LEU A 229 -7.19 -14.17 10.33
CA LEU A 229 -6.26 -13.48 9.45
C LEU A 229 -6.53 -11.96 9.47
N VAL A 230 -5.48 -11.18 9.67
CA VAL A 230 -5.52 -9.72 9.52
C VAL A 230 -4.86 -9.29 8.21
N ARG A 231 -5.39 -8.27 7.55
CA ARG A 231 -4.88 -7.78 6.25
C ARG A 231 -4.27 -6.39 6.38
N THR A 232 -2.97 -6.34 6.63
CA THR A 232 -2.25 -5.10 6.88
C THR A 232 -1.54 -4.64 5.61
N GLY A 233 -1.90 -3.44 5.14
CA GLY A 233 -1.26 -2.76 4.01
C GLY A 233 -0.37 -1.63 4.51
N ILE A 234 -0.93 -0.43 4.63
CA ILE A 234 -0.17 0.80 4.95
C ILE A 234 0.75 0.68 6.18
N ALA A 235 0.31 -0.07 7.20
CA ALA A 235 1.05 -0.24 8.45
C ALA A 235 2.30 -1.12 8.28
N VAL A 236 2.33 -2.02 7.27
CA VAL A 236 3.55 -2.76 6.90
C VAL A 236 4.65 -1.79 6.47
N TYR A 237 4.27 -0.71 5.81
CA TYR A 237 5.16 0.36 5.35
C TYR A 237 5.40 1.44 6.41
N GLY A 238 4.92 1.21 7.63
CA GLY A 238 5.20 2.05 8.78
C GLY A 238 4.47 3.37 8.80
N ILE A 239 3.39 3.49 8.04
CA ILE A 239 2.58 4.70 7.95
C ILE A 239 1.29 4.47 8.73
N SER A 240 0.94 5.44 9.58
CA SER A 240 -0.31 5.40 10.34
C SER A 240 -1.50 5.48 9.38
N PRO A 241 -2.57 4.68 9.57
CA PRO A 241 -3.73 4.73 8.69
C PRO A 241 -4.48 6.06 8.70
N SER A 242 -4.46 6.80 9.81
CA SER A 242 -5.12 8.09 9.96
C SER A 242 -4.47 8.85 11.13
N PRO A 243 -4.34 10.19 11.05
CA PRO A 243 -3.86 10.99 12.17
C PRO A 243 -4.74 10.85 13.42
N GLU A 244 -6.03 10.51 13.27
CA GLU A 244 -6.95 10.28 14.40
C GLU A 244 -6.59 9.06 15.25
N LEU A 245 -5.81 8.13 14.69
CA LEU A 245 -5.34 6.93 15.42
C LEU A 245 -4.05 7.17 16.19
N GLY A 246 -3.35 8.26 15.92
CA GLY A 246 -1.99 8.51 16.40
C GLY A 246 -0.92 8.30 15.33
N GLY A 247 0.34 8.54 15.71
CA GLY A 247 1.49 8.44 14.82
C GLY A 247 2.03 7.00 14.71
N PRO A 248 2.93 6.73 13.75
CA PRO A 248 3.57 5.42 13.63
C PRO A 248 4.20 4.90 14.93
N ALA A 249 4.88 5.77 15.68
CA ALA A 249 5.58 5.41 16.91
C ALA A 249 4.65 4.85 18.00
N ASP A 250 3.41 5.34 18.09
CA ASP A 250 2.40 4.86 19.05
C ASP A 250 2.06 3.37 18.82
N PHE A 251 2.23 2.91 17.58
CA PHE A 251 2.02 1.54 17.17
C PHE A 251 3.32 0.75 17.03
N GLY A 252 4.47 1.29 17.46
CA GLY A 252 5.79 0.69 17.24
C GLY A 252 6.08 0.46 15.76
N LEU A 253 5.53 1.31 14.90
CA LEU A 253 5.72 1.30 13.46
C LEU A 253 6.77 2.34 13.06
N ARG A 254 7.48 2.07 11.97
CA ARG A 254 8.54 2.93 11.43
C ARG A 254 8.39 3.09 9.93
N PRO A 255 8.22 4.32 9.39
CA PRO A 255 8.11 4.54 7.95
C PRO A 255 9.29 3.92 7.19
N VAL A 256 8.98 3.25 6.08
CA VAL A 256 9.95 2.45 5.33
C VAL A 256 10.64 3.25 4.21
N MET A 257 9.95 4.21 3.62
CA MET A 257 10.44 4.99 2.48
C MET A 257 11.03 6.34 2.91
N THR A 258 12.23 6.64 2.41
CA THR A 258 12.79 8.00 2.37
C THR A 258 12.91 8.48 0.94
N LEU A 259 12.15 9.51 0.56
CA LEU A 259 12.23 10.15 -0.74
C LEU A 259 13.17 11.34 -0.70
N SER A 260 14.20 11.35 -1.55
CA SER A 260 15.14 12.47 -1.63
C SER A 260 15.64 12.73 -3.04
N ALA A 261 16.09 13.95 -3.29
CA ALA A 261 16.66 14.40 -4.55
C ALA A 261 17.95 15.19 -4.33
N SER A 262 18.79 15.25 -5.36
CA SER A 262 20.00 16.08 -5.39
C SER A 262 19.64 17.43 -6.00
N MET A 263 19.90 18.54 -5.29
CA MET A 263 19.58 19.87 -5.83
C MET A 263 20.33 20.15 -7.13
N ALA A 264 19.61 20.53 -8.17
CA ALA A 264 20.14 20.66 -9.53
C ALA A 264 20.76 22.03 -9.83
N LEU A 265 20.24 23.08 -9.19
CA LEU A 265 20.71 24.45 -9.38
C LEU A 265 20.47 25.27 -8.12
N ILE A 266 21.43 26.14 -7.80
CA ILE A 266 21.35 27.15 -6.74
C ILE A 266 21.67 28.47 -7.39
N LYS A 267 20.79 29.47 -7.25
CA LYS A 267 20.99 30.78 -7.89
C LYS A 267 20.44 31.93 -7.07
N GLN A 268 21.13 33.06 -7.10
CA GLN A 268 20.63 34.31 -6.55
C GLN A 268 19.63 34.98 -7.51
N VAL A 269 18.60 35.60 -6.95
CA VAL A 269 17.59 36.37 -7.69
C VAL A 269 17.26 37.67 -6.95
N PRO A 270 16.85 38.74 -7.66
CA PRO A 270 16.43 39.98 -7.02
C PRO A 270 15.07 39.82 -6.30
N GLY A 271 14.72 40.80 -5.47
CA GLY A 271 13.36 40.96 -4.95
C GLY A 271 12.35 41.25 -6.07
N GLY A 272 11.09 40.83 -5.88
CA GLY A 272 10.04 40.98 -6.89
C GLY A 272 10.13 39.97 -8.05
N HIS A 273 10.98 38.95 -7.95
CA HIS A 273 11.15 37.94 -8.99
C HIS A 273 10.03 36.89 -8.91
N GLY A 274 9.24 36.73 -9.98
CA GLY A 274 8.21 35.70 -10.06
C GLY A 274 8.81 34.31 -10.23
N VAL A 275 8.37 33.34 -9.42
CA VAL A 275 8.89 31.96 -9.42
C VAL A 275 7.86 30.97 -9.95
N SER A 276 8.31 30.13 -10.89
CA SER A 276 7.51 29.08 -11.55
C SER A 276 6.28 29.62 -12.31
N TYR A 277 5.46 28.70 -12.84
CA TYR A 277 4.32 29.01 -13.69
C TYR A 277 3.29 29.91 -13.02
N GLY A 278 2.89 30.96 -13.73
CA GLY A 278 1.87 31.91 -13.27
C GLY A 278 2.32 32.78 -12.10
N HIS A 279 3.59 32.74 -11.72
CA HIS A 279 4.21 33.62 -10.71
C HIS A 279 3.38 33.75 -9.42
N ARG A 280 2.87 32.60 -8.93
CA ARG A 280 2.11 32.54 -7.67
C ARG A 280 2.97 32.76 -6.44
N TYR A 281 4.28 32.66 -6.59
CA TYR A 281 5.26 33.07 -5.62
C TYR A 281 6.10 34.19 -6.22
N VAL A 282 6.35 35.23 -5.43
CA VAL A 282 7.21 36.36 -5.79
C VAL A 282 8.16 36.58 -4.62
N THR A 283 9.45 36.69 -4.90
CA THR A 283 10.46 36.85 -3.86
C THR A 283 10.24 38.15 -3.08
N PRO A 284 10.19 38.12 -1.74
CA PRO A 284 9.95 39.31 -0.93
C PRO A 284 11.15 40.27 -0.88
N GLY A 285 12.34 39.77 -1.23
CA GLY A 285 13.60 40.49 -1.29
C GLY A 285 14.62 39.72 -2.14
N ALA A 286 15.85 40.21 -2.22
CA ALA A 286 16.93 39.44 -2.82
C ALA A 286 17.13 38.13 -2.03
N THR A 287 17.18 37.00 -2.73
CA THR A 287 17.24 35.68 -2.10
C THR A 287 17.86 34.65 -3.03
N THR A 288 18.08 33.46 -2.49
CA THR A 288 18.63 32.29 -3.17
C THR A 288 17.53 31.29 -3.45
N LEU A 289 17.41 30.85 -4.70
CA LEU A 289 16.47 29.80 -5.10
C LEU A 289 17.21 28.50 -5.34
N GLY A 290 16.64 27.40 -4.83
CA GLY A 290 17.09 26.03 -5.08
C GLY A 290 16.13 25.29 -6.00
N LEU A 291 16.67 24.59 -7.00
CA LEU A 291 15.91 23.78 -7.94
C LEU A 291 15.98 22.30 -7.53
N VAL A 292 14.83 21.70 -7.23
CA VAL A 292 14.70 20.28 -6.90
C VAL A 292 14.20 19.52 -8.15
N PRO A 293 14.96 18.57 -8.70
CA PRO A 293 14.69 17.95 -10.01
C PRO A 293 13.73 16.74 -9.91
N VAL A 294 12.62 16.91 -9.19
CA VAL A 294 11.47 16.00 -9.21
C VAL A 294 10.17 16.80 -9.30
N GLY A 295 9.19 16.31 -10.04
CA GLY A 295 7.90 16.98 -10.21
C GLY A 295 6.72 16.01 -10.21
N TYR A 296 5.58 16.46 -10.72
CA TYR A 296 4.36 15.65 -10.67
C TYR A 296 4.40 14.39 -11.53
N ALA A 297 5.27 14.30 -12.54
CA ALA A 297 5.50 13.04 -13.27
C ALA A 297 6.35 12.04 -12.48
N ASP A 298 7.08 12.50 -11.47
CA ASP A 298 7.84 11.65 -10.54
C ASP A 298 7.01 11.28 -9.29
N GLY A 299 5.78 11.80 -9.17
CA GLY A 299 4.85 11.53 -8.07
C GLY A 299 4.64 12.68 -7.09
N ILE A 300 5.28 13.84 -7.29
CA ILE A 300 5.13 14.99 -6.38
C ILE A 300 3.78 15.68 -6.63
N PRO A 301 2.83 15.69 -5.67
CA PRO A 301 1.47 16.13 -5.94
C PRO A 301 1.44 17.62 -6.26
N ARG A 302 0.96 17.98 -7.46
CA ARG A 302 0.85 19.39 -7.89
C ARG A 302 -0.02 20.23 -6.94
N HIS A 303 -0.96 19.59 -6.24
CA HIS A 303 -1.82 20.23 -5.22
C HIS A 303 -1.03 20.78 -4.03
N ALA A 304 0.18 20.27 -3.74
CA ALA A 304 1.08 20.80 -2.72
C ALA A 304 1.90 22.04 -3.17
N SER A 305 1.54 22.66 -4.30
CA SER A 305 2.19 23.90 -4.77
C SER A 305 2.06 25.01 -3.73
N GLY A 306 3.19 25.54 -3.24
CA GLY A 306 3.20 26.58 -2.20
C GLY A 306 3.30 26.05 -0.77
N ALA A 307 3.08 24.75 -0.54
CA ALA A 307 2.95 24.18 0.81
C ALA A 307 3.83 22.94 1.04
N GLY A 308 4.19 22.20 -0.01
CA GLY A 308 4.97 20.96 0.10
C GLY A 308 6.30 21.17 0.85
N PRO A 309 6.52 20.46 1.98
CA PRO A 309 7.71 20.67 2.80
C PRO A 309 8.90 19.85 2.31
N VAL A 310 10.11 20.39 2.49
CA VAL A 310 11.38 19.73 2.14
C VAL A 310 12.45 20.09 3.16
N LEU A 311 13.24 19.12 3.62
CA LEU A 311 14.41 19.36 4.45
C LEU A 311 15.65 19.57 3.57
N ILE A 312 16.33 20.70 3.74
CA ILE A 312 17.57 21.05 3.04
C ILE A 312 18.53 21.65 4.07
N ASP A 313 19.69 21.03 4.24
CA ASP A 313 20.74 21.46 5.20
C ASP A 313 20.20 21.74 6.61
N GLY A 314 19.40 20.80 7.13
CA GLY A 314 18.79 20.87 8.46
C GLY A 314 17.63 21.87 8.60
N LYS A 315 17.21 22.56 7.54
CA LYS A 315 16.13 23.55 7.56
C LYS A 315 14.94 23.11 6.71
N TRP A 316 13.73 23.25 7.26
CA TRP A 316 12.50 23.08 6.49
C TRP A 316 12.29 24.24 5.54
N ARG A 317 12.03 23.91 4.28
CA ARG A 317 11.61 24.81 3.21
C ARG A 317 10.27 24.35 2.67
N THR A 318 9.55 25.26 2.04
CA THR A 318 8.34 24.93 1.29
C THR A 318 8.54 25.20 -0.19
N VAL A 319 7.76 24.52 -1.03
CA VAL A 319 7.72 24.77 -2.47
C VAL A 319 7.40 26.25 -2.74
N ALA A 320 8.30 26.94 -3.44
CA ALA A 320 8.11 28.31 -3.91
C ALA A 320 7.39 28.31 -5.27
N GLY A 321 6.07 28.51 -5.24
CA GLY A 321 5.23 28.60 -6.44
C GLY A 321 4.67 27.25 -6.89
N ARG A 322 4.51 27.06 -8.20
CA ARG A 322 3.90 25.84 -8.75
C ARG A 322 4.91 24.71 -8.91
N ILE A 323 4.50 23.50 -8.58
CA ILE A 323 5.19 22.25 -8.95
C ILE A 323 5.00 22.00 -10.45
N ALA A 324 6.10 21.79 -11.18
CA ALA A 324 6.10 21.45 -12.60
C ALA A 324 6.16 19.93 -12.81
N MET A 325 6.22 19.50 -14.08
CA MET A 325 6.22 18.08 -14.43
C MET A 325 7.42 17.35 -13.84
N ASP A 326 8.61 17.96 -13.89
CA ASP A 326 9.87 17.31 -13.59
C ASP A 326 10.69 17.99 -12.48
N GLN A 327 10.19 19.11 -11.94
CA GLN A 327 10.93 19.92 -10.97
C GLN A 327 10.03 20.87 -10.19
N PHE A 328 10.54 21.35 -9.06
CA PHE A 328 10.00 22.52 -8.37
C PHE A 328 11.14 23.36 -7.76
N VAL A 329 10.80 24.56 -7.32
CA VAL A 329 11.74 25.50 -6.73
C VAL A 329 11.43 25.66 -5.25
N VAL A 330 12.46 25.89 -4.44
CA VAL A 330 12.36 26.33 -3.04
C VAL A 330 13.09 27.65 -2.88
N ASP A 331 12.60 28.50 -1.98
CA ASP A 331 13.34 29.67 -1.53
C ASP A 331 14.22 29.27 -0.33
N LEU A 332 15.53 29.47 -0.45
CA LEU A 332 16.53 29.12 0.55
C LEU A 332 16.80 30.27 1.53
N GLY A 333 16.15 31.43 1.34
CA GLY A 333 16.21 32.56 2.26
C GLY A 333 17.61 33.15 2.42
N GLY A 334 18.41 33.12 1.36
CA GLY A 334 19.81 33.59 1.35
C GLY A 334 20.85 32.52 1.68
N ASP A 335 20.46 31.32 2.10
CA ASP A 335 21.40 30.21 2.27
C ASP A 335 21.90 29.70 0.91
N GLU A 336 23.20 29.40 0.81
CA GLU A 336 23.89 28.96 -0.41
C GLU A 336 24.50 27.55 -0.29
N PRO A 337 23.68 26.50 -0.08
CA PRO A 337 24.17 25.13 -0.10
C PRO A 337 24.77 24.77 -1.46
N ALA A 338 25.71 23.83 -1.51
CA ALA A 338 26.31 23.39 -2.76
C ALA A 338 25.28 22.71 -3.69
N THR A 339 25.48 22.82 -5.01
CA THR A 339 24.77 21.95 -5.97
C THR A 339 25.03 20.48 -5.64
N GLY A 340 24.00 19.65 -5.77
CA GLY A 340 24.06 18.25 -5.35
C GLY A 340 23.73 18.03 -3.86
N THR A 341 23.59 19.08 -3.05
CA THR A 341 23.08 18.96 -1.67
C THR A 341 21.76 18.18 -1.66
N ARG A 342 21.63 17.27 -0.70
CA ARG A 342 20.46 16.39 -0.56
C ARG A 342 19.25 17.20 -0.05
N ALA A 343 18.18 17.15 -0.83
CA ALA A 343 16.86 17.59 -0.43
C ALA A 343 16.03 16.36 -0.04
N VAL A 344 15.63 16.25 1.22
CA VAL A 344 14.76 15.16 1.70
C VAL A 344 13.32 15.64 1.67
N LEU A 345 12.51 15.01 0.82
CA LEU A 345 11.11 15.40 0.64
C LEU A 345 10.29 14.81 1.78
N PHE A 346 10.42 13.51 2.02
CA PHE A 346 9.87 12.87 3.20
C PHE A 346 10.66 11.63 3.63
N GLY A 347 10.53 11.24 4.89
CA GLY A 347 11.18 10.08 5.50
C GLY A 347 10.54 9.64 6.82
N PRO A 348 11.24 8.85 7.65
CA PRO A 348 10.78 8.42 8.97
C PRO A 348 10.64 9.53 10.02
N GLY A 349 11.33 10.66 9.84
CA GLY A 349 11.29 11.82 10.73
C GLY A 349 12.43 11.90 11.75
N ASP A 350 13.30 10.87 11.84
CA ASP A 350 14.38 10.84 12.83
C ASP A 350 15.44 11.94 12.62
N GLY A 351 15.65 12.34 11.36
CA GLY A 351 16.56 13.42 10.97
C GLY A 351 15.88 14.79 11.00
N GLY A 352 14.65 14.87 11.49
CA GLY A 352 13.81 16.05 11.45
C GLY A 352 13.27 16.37 10.06
N GLU A 353 13.31 15.44 9.11
CA GLU A 353 12.69 15.61 7.79
C GLU A 353 11.16 15.53 7.85
N PRO A 354 10.45 16.08 6.84
CA PRO A 354 9.01 15.87 6.73
C PRO A 354 8.65 14.39 6.57
N THR A 355 7.40 14.06 6.86
CA THR A 355 6.84 12.72 6.71
C THR A 355 5.92 12.65 5.49
N ALA A 356 5.49 11.43 5.13
CA ALA A 356 4.46 11.26 4.12
C ALA A 356 3.13 11.93 4.52
N GLU A 357 2.86 12.04 5.83
CA GLU A 357 1.66 12.72 6.35
C GLU A 357 1.75 14.24 6.18
N ASP A 358 2.93 14.84 6.39
CA ASP A 358 3.12 16.28 6.15
C ASP A 358 2.86 16.65 4.67
N TRP A 359 3.27 15.78 3.75
CA TRP A 359 2.94 15.91 2.32
C TRP A 359 1.47 15.67 2.01
N ALA A 360 0.83 14.74 2.72
CA ALA A 360 -0.58 14.46 2.57
C ALA A 360 -1.42 15.69 2.96
N GLN A 361 -1.10 16.31 4.09
CA GLN A 361 -1.72 17.56 4.55
C GLN A 361 -1.48 18.71 3.56
N ALA A 362 -0.24 18.89 3.10
CA ALA A 362 0.09 19.92 2.11
C ALA A 362 -0.67 19.77 0.78
N ALA A 363 -1.00 18.53 0.39
CA ALA A 363 -1.72 18.22 -0.84
C ALA A 363 -3.25 18.08 -0.66
N GLY A 364 -3.76 18.06 0.57
CA GLY A 364 -5.17 17.79 0.87
C GLY A 364 -5.59 16.36 0.55
N THR A 365 -4.75 15.39 0.89
CA THR A 365 -4.96 13.95 0.66
C THR A 365 -4.50 13.12 1.86
N ILE A 366 -4.33 11.81 1.67
CA ILE A 366 -3.86 10.85 2.68
C ILE A 366 -2.46 10.31 2.35
N ALA A 367 -1.68 9.94 3.37
CA ALA A 367 -0.32 9.42 3.20
C ALA A 367 -0.24 8.17 2.30
N TYR A 368 -1.32 7.39 2.19
CA TYR A 368 -1.44 6.28 1.24
C TYR A 368 -1.19 6.73 -0.20
N GLU A 369 -1.79 7.85 -0.61
CA GLU A 369 -1.66 8.36 -1.97
C GLU A 369 -0.24 8.86 -2.22
N ILE A 370 0.36 9.52 -1.23
CA ILE A 370 1.72 10.08 -1.31
C ILE A 370 2.74 9.00 -1.67
N VAL A 371 2.78 7.90 -0.92
CA VAL A 371 3.77 6.84 -1.17
C VAL A 371 3.45 6.00 -2.40
N THR A 372 2.17 5.75 -2.66
CA THR A 372 1.75 4.89 -3.79
C THR A 372 2.03 5.54 -5.14
N ARG A 373 1.98 6.87 -5.24
CA ARG A 373 2.11 7.58 -6.52
C ARG A 373 3.55 7.92 -6.91
N ILE A 374 4.55 7.52 -6.15
CA ILE A 374 5.96 7.76 -6.53
C ILE A 374 6.24 7.02 -7.84
N GLY A 375 6.55 7.78 -8.90
CA GLY A 375 6.65 7.27 -10.26
C GLY A 375 7.87 6.38 -10.49
N THR A 376 7.84 5.59 -11.56
CA THR A 376 8.93 4.64 -11.92
C THR A 376 10.25 5.33 -12.32
N ARG A 377 10.21 6.62 -12.67
CA ARG A 377 11.40 7.47 -12.89
C ARG A 377 12.22 7.73 -11.63
N VAL A 378 11.64 7.47 -10.44
CA VAL A 378 12.36 7.51 -9.17
C VAL A 378 12.84 6.10 -8.86
N PRO A 379 14.14 5.81 -8.95
CA PRO A 379 14.67 4.48 -8.64
C PRO A 379 14.43 4.15 -7.17
N ARG A 380 14.02 2.90 -6.91
CA ARG A 380 13.99 2.35 -5.55
C ARG A 380 15.39 1.83 -5.22
N VAL A 381 15.89 2.21 -4.06
CA VAL A 381 17.15 1.73 -3.51
C VAL A 381 16.83 0.99 -2.23
N TYR A 382 16.99 -0.32 -2.23
CA TYR A 382 16.74 -1.14 -1.06
C TYR A 382 17.97 -1.14 -0.16
N VAL A 383 17.75 -0.93 1.12
CA VAL A 383 18.80 -0.99 2.14
C VAL A 383 18.44 -2.06 3.17
N ASN A 384 19.47 -2.57 3.84
CA ASN A 384 19.36 -3.67 4.79
C ASN A 384 18.75 -4.95 4.17
N GLU A 385 19.04 -5.24 2.91
CA GLU A 385 18.74 -6.55 2.31
C GLU A 385 19.48 -7.65 3.09
N GLU A 386 18.80 -8.72 3.49
CA GLU A 386 19.50 -9.90 4.00
C GLU A 386 20.23 -10.55 2.82
N GLN A 387 21.53 -10.79 2.97
CA GLN A 387 22.27 -11.57 1.98
C GLN A 387 21.67 -12.98 1.96
N ALA A 388 21.24 -13.44 0.79
CA ALA A 388 20.83 -14.82 0.60
C ALA A 388 21.97 -15.75 1.04
N GLY A 389 21.78 -16.43 2.17
CA GLY A 389 22.68 -17.47 2.67
C GLY A 389 22.58 -18.75 1.85
#